data_AF-A0A087M5Z9-F1
#
_entry.id   AF-A0A087M5Z9-F1
#
_cell.length_a   1.000
_cell.length_b   1.000
_cell.length_c   1.000
_cell.angle_alpha   90.00
_cell.angle_beta   90.00
_cell.angle_gamma   90.00
#
_symmetry.space_group_name_H-M   'P 1'
#
loop_
_entity.id
_entity.type
_entity.pdbx_description
1 polymer ?
#
loop_
_entity_poly.entity_id
_entity_poly.type
_entity_poly.pdbx_seq_one_letter_code
_entity_poly.pdbx_strand_id
1 'polypeptide(L)'
;MRRLLACLVIGLIGISPALAFDAGTQDVLDRMKVGKLVPITEIATLMRNSERWCYAEDEGSCSWSDIYLDVTETGATYEIGNAWDADRDVIFTDHGTFEEGRYICETGYDWVPTLRAVNRADGSAINGRPLWELKTEIGEGRSEGVDCFDYVLKGADAEAETITLLQRQFTDGVTDTSNDVTVTLHFNAATASALTWYY
;
A
#
# COMPACT_ATOMS: atom_id res chain seq x y z
N MET A 1 1.19 69.63 10.36
CA MET A 1 1.02 68.31 11.03
C MET A 1 -0.40 67.86 10.68
N ARG A 2 -0.71 66.68 10.13
CA ARG A 2 -0.13 65.34 10.25
C ARG A 2 -0.56 64.58 8.98
N ARG A 3 0.39 64.02 8.22
CA ARG A 3 0.13 63.16 7.06
C ARG A 3 -0.28 61.78 7.58
N LEU A 4 -1.43 61.25 7.16
CA LEU A 4 -1.80 59.85 7.36
C LEU A 4 -1.38 59.07 6.11
N LEU A 5 -0.18 58.50 6.19
CA LEU A 5 0.25 57.33 5.41
C LEU A 5 0.02 56.07 6.28
N ALA A 6 -0.03 54.91 5.62
CA ALA A 6 0.00 53.54 6.14
C ALA A 6 -1.37 52.87 6.29
N CYS A 7 -1.61 51.63 5.87
CA CYS A 7 -0.80 50.65 5.14
C CYS A 7 -1.81 49.64 4.56
N LEU A 8 -1.86 49.52 3.23
CA LEU A 8 -2.60 48.45 2.58
C LEU A 8 -1.73 47.19 2.65
N VAL A 9 -1.80 46.46 3.76
CA VAL A 9 -1.23 45.11 3.85
C VAL A 9 -2.21 44.21 3.10
N ILE A 10 -1.96 44.04 1.80
CA ILE A 10 -2.54 42.94 1.04
C ILE A 10 -1.96 41.67 1.68
N GLY A 11 -2.77 40.99 2.48
CA GLY A 11 -2.45 39.67 2.97
C GLY A 11 -2.22 38.77 1.77
N LEU A 12 -0.95 38.44 1.52
CA LEU A 12 -0.58 37.21 0.84
C LEU A 12 -1.15 36.08 1.68
N ILE A 13 -2.39 35.70 1.38
CA ILE A 13 -2.84 34.34 1.63
C ILE A 13 -1.84 33.50 0.84
N GLY A 14 -0.86 32.96 1.53
CA GLY A 14 -0.01 31.92 1.01
C GLY A 14 -0.95 30.81 0.58
N ILE A 15 -1.22 30.74 -0.72
CA ILE A 15 -1.74 29.56 -1.35
C ILE A 15 -0.59 28.58 -1.15
N SER A 16 -0.60 27.85 -0.03
CA SER A 16 0.20 26.65 0.09
C SER A 16 -0.08 25.89 -1.20
N PRO A 17 0.94 25.57 -2.02
CA PRO A 17 0.69 24.67 -3.12
C PRO A 17 0.02 23.45 -2.46
N ALA A 18 -1.22 23.16 -2.87
CA ALA A 18 -1.85 21.90 -2.53
C ALA A 18 -0.77 20.84 -2.75
N LEU A 19 -0.47 20.05 -1.72
CA LEU A 19 0.59 19.05 -1.74
C LEU A 19 0.22 18.07 -2.86
N ALA A 20 0.69 18.38 -4.06
CA ALA A 20 0.47 17.56 -5.23
C ALA A 20 1.40 16.36 -5.09
N PHE A 21 0.99 15.25 -5.71
CA PHE A 21 1.86 14.11 -5.91
C PHE A 21 3.25 14.54 -6.40
N ASP A 22 4.29 13.77 -6.04
CA ASP A 22 5.61 13.97 -6.62
C ASP A 22 5.54 13.88 -8.15
N ALA A 23 6.53 14.44 -8.84
CA ALA A 23 6.51 14.53 -10.29
C ALA A 23 6.38 13.16 -10.98
N GLY A 24 6.99 12.10 -10.44
CA GLY A 24 6.89 10.75 -10.99
C GLY A 24 5.47 10.18 -10.85
N THR A 25 4.84 10.38 -9.71
CA THR A 25 3.45 9.94 -9.48
C THR A 25 2.46 10.77 -10.30
N GLN A 26 2.67 12.08 -10.42
CA GLN A 26 1.85 12.93 -11.30
C GLN A 26 1.97 12.52 -12.77
N ASP A 27 3.19 12.23 -13.23
CA ASP A 27 3.47 11.75 -14.58
C ASP A 27 2.72 10.43 -14.90
N VAL A 28 2.62 9.52 -13.93
CA VAL A 28 1.80 8.30 -14.04
C VAL A 28 0.33 8.68 -14.25
N LEU A 29 -0.22 9.52 -13.37
CA LEU A 29 -1.63 9.92 -13.41
C LEU A 29 -2.00 10.64 -14.71
N ASP A 30 -1.11 11.46 -15.26
CA ASP A 30 -1.32 12.19 -16.51
C ASP A 30 -1.42 11.25 -17.73
N ARG A 31 -0.78 10.08 -17.69
CA ARG A 31 -0.85 9.06 -18.75
C ARG A 31 -2.01 8.09 -18.57
N MET A 32 -2.40 7.83 -17.32
CA MET A 32 -3.38 6.80 -17.00
C MET A 32 -4.82 7.29 -17.15
N LYS A 33 -5.73 6.33 -17.31
CA LYS A 33 -7.16 6.62 -17.45
C LYS A 33 -7.96 5.76 -16.49
N VAL A 34 -8.88 6.40 -15.76
CA VAL A 34 -9.83 5.71 -14.88
C VAL A 34 -10.59 4.61 -15.64
N GLY A 35 -10.71 3.45 -15.00
CA GLY A 35 -11.32 2.24 -15.56
C GLY A 35 -10.43 1.48 -16.55
N LYS A 36 -9.16 1.85 -16.70
CA LYS A 36 -8.19 1.14 -17.53
C LYS A 36 -7.13 0.44 -16.70
N LEU A 37 -6.63 -0.65 -17.28
CA LEU A 37 -5.44 -1.35 -16.80
C LEU A 37 -4.27 -0.38 -16.69
N VAL A 38 -3.55 -0.47 -15.59
CA VAL A 38 -2.30 0.24 -15.35
C VAL A 38 -1.15 -0.70 -15.70
N PRO A 39 -0.23 -0.30 -16.61
CA PRO A 39 0.94 -1.11 -16.93
C PRO A 39 1.80 -1.37 -15.69
N ILE A 40 2.44 -2.55 -15.61
CA ILE A 40 3.21 -2.90 -14.41
C ILE A 40 4.38 -1.94 -14.14
N THR A 41 4.92 -1.31 -15.19
CA THR A 41 5.98 -0.30 -15.05
C THR A 41 5.49 0.95 -14.34
N GLU A 42 4.24 1.34 -14.56
CA GLU A 42 3.62 2.48 -13.88
C GLU A 42 3.24 2.10 -12.45
N ILE A 43 2.74 0.87 -12.25
CA ILE A 43 2.53 0.31 -10.92
C ILE A 43 3.83 0.29 -10.11
N ALA A 44 4.95 -0.10 -10.71
CA ALA A 44 6.26 -0.07 -10.05
C ALA A 44 6.67 1.35 -9.65
N THR A 45 6.32 2.38 -10.43
CA THR A 45 6.51 3.78 -10.02
C THR A 45 5.64 4.14 -8.83
N LEU A 46 4.37 3.75 -8.83
CA LEU A 46 3.46 3.99 -7.70
C LEU A 46 3.96 3.27 -6.43
N MET A 47 4.41 2.02 -6.54
CA MET A 47 5.00 1.25 -5.44
C MET A 47 6.20 1.96 -4.80
N ARG A 48 7.10 2.53 -5.61
CA ARG A 48 8.30 3.24 -5.11
C ARG A 48 7.98 4.53 -4.38
N ASN A 49 6.92 5.21 -4.80
CA ASN A 49 6.61 6.56 -4.35
C ASN A 49 5.55 6.59 -3.23
N SER A 50 4.79 5.51 -3.05
CA SER A 50 3.80 5.39 -1.99
C SER A 50 4.44 5.08 -0.64
N GLU A 51 3.82 5.58 0.43
CA GLU A 51 4.20 5.26 1.81
C GLU A 51 3.56 3.95 2.29
N ARG A 52 2.32 3.67 1.86
CA ARG A 52 1.60 2.44 2.21
C ARG A 52 0.45 2.16 1.25
N TRP A 53 0.23 0.88 0.96
CA TRP A 53 -0.95 0.40 0.24
C TRP A 53 -1.90 -0.24 1.25
N CYS A 54 -3.16 0.22 1.28
CA CYS A 54 -4.19 -0.24 2.20
C CYS A 54 -5.25 -1.01 1.42
N TYR A 55 -5.42 -2.29 1.73
CA TYR A 55 -6.33 -3.18 1.02
C TYR A 55 -7.66 -3.29 1.75
N ALA A 56 -8.76 -3.20 0.99
CA ALA A 56 -10.11 -3.18 1.50
C ALA A 56 -10.26 -2.16 2.66
N GLU A 57 -9.79 -0.93 2.42
CA GLU A 57 -9.82 0.15 3.40
C GLU A 57 -11.25 0.50 3.82
N ASP A 58 -11.46 0.58 5.13
CA ASP A 58 -12.68 1.08 5.76
C ASP A 58 -12.31 2.05 6.89
N GLU A 59 -12.72 3.32 6.74
CA GLU A 59 -12.50 4.40 7.72
C GLU A 59 -11.05 4.47 8.30
N GLY A 60 -10.03 4.30 7.46
CA GLY A 60 -8.61 4.34 7.87
C GLY A 60 -8.08 3.05 8.49
N SER A 61 -8.80 1.93 8.31
CA SER A 61 -8.38 0.59 8.70
C SER A 61 -8.33 -0.33 7.48
N CYS A 62 -7.27 -1.14 7.37
CA CYS A 62 -7.04 -2.04 6.25
C CYS A 62 -7.30 -3.50 6.66
N SER A 63 -7.73 -4.34 5.71
CA SER A 63 -7.70 -5.79 5.92
C SER A 63 -6.25 -6.29 6.00
N TRP A 64 -5.41 -5.80 5.09
CA TRP A 64 -3.96 -5.88 5.16
C TRP A 64 -3.35 -4.65 4.48
N SER A 65 -2.05 -4.46 4.65
CA SER A 65 -1.33 -3.37 4.02
C SER A 65 0.04 -3.79 3.55
N ASP A 66 0.51 -3.17 2.47
CA ASP A 66 1.85 -3.37 1.95
C ASP A 66 2.68 -2.09 2.06
N ILE A 67 3.97 -2.26 2.36
CA ILE A 67 5.01 -1.24 2.19
C ILE A 67 6.08 -1.82 1.28
N TYR A 68 6.28 -1.20 0.11
CA TYR A 68 7.30 -1.64 -0.84
C TYR A 68 8.68 -1.18 -0.38
N LEU A 69 9.56 -2.14 -0.09
CA LEU A 69 10.90 -1.91 0.48
C LEU A 69 11.96 -1.72 -0.62
N ASP A 70 11.84 -2.48 -1.71
CA ASP A 70 12.66 -2.36 -2.90
C ASP A 70 11.84 -2.72 -4.14
N VAL A 71 11.97 -1.94 -5.20
CA VAL A 71 11.23 -2.14 -6.46
C VAL A 71 12.19 -1.99 -7.62
N THR A 72 12.48 -3.11 -8.26
CA THR A 72 13.40 -3.20 -9.40
C THR A 72 12.63 -3.13 -10.73
N GLU A 73 13.32 -3.34 -11.85
CA GLU A 73 12.66 -3.47 -13.16
C GLU A 73 11.88 -4.78 -13.31
N THR A 74 12.21 -5.81 -12.52
CA THR A 74 11.70 -7.17 -12.67
C THR A 74 10.86 -7.65 -11.50
N GLY A 75 10.65 -6.84 -10.48
CA GLY A 75 9.88 -7.26 -9.30
C GLY A 75 10.04 -6.33 -8.11
N ALA A 76 9.46 -6.73 -6.99
CA ALA A 76 9.46 -5.98 -5.75
C ALA A 76 9.62 -6.88 -4.52
N THR A 77 10.23 -6.31 -3.49
CA THR A 77 10.22 -6.81 -2.11
C THR A 77 9.33 -5.90 -1.29
N TYR A 78 8.42 -6.48 -0.52
CA TYR A 78 7.43 -5.71 0.24
C TYR A 78 7.17 -6.33 1.60
N GLU A 79 6.86 -5.46 2.56
CA GLU A 79 6.41 -5.83 3.90
C GLU A 79 4.88 -5.84 3.92
N ILE A 80 4.29 -6.98 4.28
CA ILE A 80 2.86 -7.13 4.52
C ILE A 80 2.60 -7.02 6.02
N GLY A 81 1.58 -6.27 6.40
CA GLY A 81 1.05 -6.23 7.76
C GLY A 81 -0.45 -6.41 7.79
N ASN A 82 -0.95 -7.13 8.79
CA ASN A 82 -2.39 -7.34 9.01
C ASN A 82 -2.68 -7.73 10.47
N ALA A 83 -3.96 -7.62 10.84
CA ALA A 83 -4.48 -8.26 12.05
C ALA A 83 -4.56 -9.76 11.78
N TRP A 84 -3.79 -10.57 12.49
CA TRP A 84 -3.82 -12.03 12.33
C TRP A 84 -5.01 -12.64 13.05
N ASP A 85 -5.24 -12.16 14.26
CA ASP A 85 -6.37 -12.53 15.11
C ASP A 85 -6.80 -11.33 15.97
N ALA A 86 -7.79 -11.55 16.84
CA ALA A 86 -8.29 -10.50 17.73
C ALA A 86 -7.21 -9.91 18.67
N ASP A 87 -6.15 -10.67 18.95
CA ASP A 87 -5.13 -10.34 19.94
C ASP A 87 -3.80 -9.91 19.31
N ARG A 88 -3.54 -10.25 18.03
CA ARG A 88 -2.20 -10.17 17.42
C ARG A 88 -2.22 -9.53 16.05
N ASP A 89 -1.26 -8.62 15.85
CA ASP A 89 -0.85 -8.16 14.53
C ASP A 89 0.40 -8.90 14.10
N VAL A 90 0.48 -9.20 12.80
CA VAL A 90 1.66 -9.80 12.19
C VAL A 90 2.20 -8.93 11.08
N ILE A 91 3.52 -8.98 10.92
CA ILE A 91 4.24 -8.26 9.87
C ILE A 91 5.31 -9.20 9.32
N PHE A 92 5.38 -9.37 8.01
CA PHE A 92 6.33 -10.24 7.33
C PHE A 92 6.73 -9.67 5.96
N THR A 93 7.76 -10.22 5.34
CA THR A 93 8.28 -9.77 4.04
C THR A 93 8.07 -10.84 2.98
N ASP A 94 7.57 -10.44 1.82
CA ASP A 94 7.37 -11.29 0.65
C ASP A 94 7.95 -10.63 -0.62
N HIS A 95 8.01 -11.41 -1.70
CA HIS A 95 8.55 -11.00 -2.99
C HIS A 95 7.59 -11.31 -4.12
N GLY A 96 7.53 -10.39 -5.08
CA GLY A 96 6.80 -10.55 -6.33
C GLY A 96 7.66 -10.27 -7.55
N THR A 97 7.43 -11.01 -8.63
CA THR A 97 8.08 -10.82 -9.93
C THR A 97 7.13 -10.13 -10.90
N PHE A 98 7.65 -9.21 -11.71
CA PHE A 98 6.89 -8.57 -12.77
C PHE A 98 6.87 -9.42 -14.03
N GLU A 99 5.69 -9.81 -14.45
CA GLU A 99 5.47 -10.75 -15.55
C GLU A 99 4.64 -10.13 -16.67
N GLU A 100 5.02 -10.44 -17.91
CA GLU A 100 4.30 -10.06 -19.13
C GLU A 100 4.03 -8.54 -19.29
N GLY A 101 4.79 -7.69 -18.59
CA GLY A 101 4.57 -6.25 -18.55
C GLY A 101 3.24 -5.83 -17.91
N ARG A 102 2.56 -6.75 -17.21
CA ARG A 102 1.19 -6.59 -16.73
C ARG A 102 1.01 -6.97 -15.27
N TYR A 103 1.61 -8.07 -14.83
CA TYR A 103 1.32 -8.66 -13.53
C TYR A 103 2.46 -8.45 -12.55
N ILE A 104 2.14 -8.43 -11.26
CA ILE A 104 3.05 -8.86 -10.20
C ILE A 104 2.59 -10.26 -9.75
N CYS A 105 3.49 -11.24 -9.78
CA CYS A 105 3.21 -12.61 -9.35
C CYS A 105 4.02 -12.92 -8.09
N GLU A 106 3.38 -13.51 -7.10
CA GLU A 106 4.08 -14.04 -5.92
C GLU A 106 5.15 -15.05 -6.34
N THR A 107 6.19 -15.20 -5.52
CA THR A 107 7.32 -16.08 -5.86
C THR A 107 7.29 -17.41 -5.12
N GLY A 108 6.31 -17.60 -4.23
CA GLY A 108 6.30 -18.71 -3.27
C GLY A 108 7.42 -18.62 -2.23
N TYR A 109 7.94 -17.41 -1.99
CA TYR A 109 8.98 -17.17 -1.01
C TYR A 109 8.55 -17.62 0.39
N ASP A 110 9.47 -18.25 1.13
CA ASP A 110 9.18 -18.64 2.50
C ASP A 110 9.29 -17.42 3.43
N TRP A 111 8.16 -16.72 3.61
CA TRP A 111 8.07 -15.51 4.42
C TRP A 111 7.93 -15.78 5.92
N VAL A 112 7.56 -17.00 6.34
CA VAL A 112 7.33 -17.36 7.76
C VAL A 112 8.55 -17.04 8.67
N PRO A 113 9.81 -17.30 8.25
CA PRO A 113 10.98 -16.90 9.01
C PRO A 113 11.08 -15.38 9.27
N THR A 114 10.56 -14.54 8.37
CA THR A 114 10.59 -13.07 8.48
C THR A 114 9.51 -12.51 9.42
N LEU A 115 8.52 -13.32 9.78
CA LEU A 115 7.37 -12.88 10.56
C LEU A 115 7.78 -12.30 11.92
N ARG A 116 7.19 -11.14 12.23
CA ARG A 116 7.19 -10.44 13.51
C ARG A 116 5.75 -10.31 13.97
N ALA A 117 5.54 -10.20 15.28
CA ALA A 117 4.20 -10.04 15.83
C ALA A 117 4.19 -9.10 17.03
N VAL A 118 3.07 -8.41 17.23
CA VAL A 118 2.82 -7.54 18.38
C VAL A 118 1.42 -7.83 18.95
N ASN A 119 1.24 -7.58 20.25
CA ASN A 119 -0.08 -7.63 20.87
C ASN A 119 -0.88 -6.39 20.44
N ARG A 120 -2.11 -6.58 19.94
CA ARG A 120 -2.99 -5.50 19.49
C ARG A 120 -3.41 -4.56 20.61
N ALA A 121 -3.56 -5.10 21.82
CA ALA A 121 -4.05 -4.34 22.97
C ALA A 121 -3.09 -3.22 23.43
N ASP A 122 -1.78 -3.42 23.28
CA ASP A 122 -0.76 -2.52 23.84
C ASP A 122 0.47 -2.28 22.95
N GLY A 123 0.52 -2.89 21.76
CA GLY A 123 1.64 -2.79 20.81
C GLY A 123 2.91 -3.49 21.26
N SER A 124 2.89 -4.27 22.35
CA SER A 124 4.08 -4.94 22.86
C SER A 124 4.53 -6.09 21.94
N ALA A 125 5.84 -6.20 21.72
CA ALA A 125 6.40 -7.21 20.81
C ALA A 125 6.30 -8.64 21.37
N ILE A 126 5.81 -9.56 20.53
CA ILE A 126 5.78 -11.00 20.80
C ILE A 126 7.10 -11.60 20.34
N ASN A 127 7.84 -12.23 21.24
CA ASN A 127 9.20 -12.72 21.02
C ASN A 127 9.41 -14.13 21.57
N GLY A 128 10.54 -14.77 21.26
CA GLY A 128 10.95 -16.04 21.88
C GLY A 128 10.02 -17.21 21.57
N ARG A 129 9.67 -18.01 22.59
CA ARG A 129 8.80 -19.20 22.42
C ARG A 129 7.40 -18.85 21.88
N PRO A 130 6.69 -17.82 22.40
CA PRO A 130 5.42 -17.39 21.82
C PRO A 130 5.48 -17.06 20.32
N LEU A 131 6.53 -16.35 19.88
CA LEU A 131 6.70 -16.04 18.45
C LEU A 131 6.98 -17.32 17.63
N TRP A 132 7.77 -18.25 18.19
CA TRP A 132 8.04 -19.52 17.55
C TRP A 132 6.78 -20.37 17.35
N GLU A 133 5.92 -20.41 18.37
CA GLU A 133 4.63 -21.12 18.33
C GLU A 133 3.72 -20.54 17.24
N LEU A 134 3.60 -19.20 17.20
CA LEU A 134 2.85 -18.50 16.16
C LEU A 134 3.38 -18.80 14.75
N LYS A 135 4.71 -18.74 14.54
CA LYS A 135 5.31 -19.08 13.24
C LYS A 135 5.01 -20.51 12.82
N THR A 136 4.99 -21.44 13.77
CA THR A 136 4.69 -22.86 13.51
C THR A 136 3.24 -23.01 13.07
N GLU A 137 2.30 -22.42 13.82
CA GLU A 137 0.86 -22.41 13.51
C GLU A 137 0.59 -21.88 12.10
N ILE A 138 1.16 -20.71 11.78
CA ILE A 138 1.00 -20.06 10.47
C ILE A 138 1.61 -20.91 9.35
N GLY A 139 2.80 -21.47 9.58
CA GLY A 139 3.48 -22.31 8.60
C GLY A 139 2.69 -23.59 8.26
N GLU A 140 2.03 -24.19 9.24
CA GLU A 140 1.20 -25.41 9.04
C GLU A 140 -0.08 -25.12 8.25
N GLY A 141 -0.61 -23.90 8.31
CA GLY A 141 -1.83 -23.48 7.61
C GLY A 141 -1.63 -22.93 6.19
N ARG A 142 -0.38 -22.80 5.71
CA ARG A 142 -0.08 -22.08 4.46
C ARG A 142 -0.48 -22.88 3.21
N SER A 143 -1.11 -22.21 2.24
CA SER A 143 -1.29 -22.74 0.88
C SER A 143 -0.04 -22.54 0.02
N GLU A 144 0.25 -23.48 -0.87
CA GLU A 144 1.38 -23.42 -1.82
C GLU A 144 1.04 -22.70 -3.14
N GLY A 145 -0.17 -22.15 -3.26
CA GLY A 145 -0.59 -21.41 -4.45
C GLY A 145 0.24 -20.13 -4.64
N VAL A 146 0.50 -19.79 -5.90
CA VAL A 146 1.11 -18.53 -6.30
C VAL A 146 0.05 -17.75 -7.06
N ASP A 147 -0.24 -16.54 -6.60
CA ASP A 147 -1.17 -15.66 -7.26
C ASP A 147 -0.46 -14.56 -8.06
N CYS A 148 -1.07 -14.17 -9.17
CA CYS A 148 -0.67 -13.01 -9.96
C CYS A 148 -1.74 -11.93 -9.90
N PHE A 149 -1.31 -10.67 -9.94
CA PHE A 149 -2.21 -9.54 -9.82
C PHE A 149 -1.95 -8.49 -10.90
N ASP A 150 -3.02 -7.96 -11.48
CA ASP A 150 -2.96 -6.70 -12.23
C ASP A 150 -3.86 -5.64 -11.59
N TYR A 151 -3.73 -4.40 -12.08
CA TYR A 151 -4.36 -3.25 -11.45
C TYR A 151 -5.14 -2.40 -12.45
N VAL A 152 -6.31 -1.94 -12.03
CA VAL A 152 -7.15 -0.99 -12.77
C VAL A 152 -7.27 0.31 -11.98
N LEU A 153 -6.96 1.44 -12.60
CA LEU A 153 -7.11 2.74 -11.96
C LEU A 153 -8.59 3.04 -11.69
N LYS A 154 -8.95 3.39 -10.45
CA LYS A 154 -10.31 3.79 -10.06
C LYS A 154 -10.44 5.29 -9.83
N GLY A 155 -9.40 5.93 -9.31
CA GLY A 155 -9.39 7.37 -9.09
C GLY A 155 -8.13 7.83 -8.38
N ALA A 156 -8.03 9.14 -8.18
CA ALA A 156 -7.01 9.77 -7.37
C ALA A 156 -7.62 10.99 -6.68
N ASP A 157 -7.18 11.25 -5.45
CA ASP A 157 -7.49 12.44 -4.67
C ASP A 157 -6.18 13.15 -4.36
N ALA A 158 -5.96 14.29 -5.02
CA ALA A 158 -4.74 15.07 -4.85
C ALA A 158 -4.71 15.86 -3.53
N GLU A 159 -5.86 16.12 -2.90
CA GLU A 159 -5.90 16.80 -1.61
C GLU A 159 -5.55 15.83 -0.49
N ALA A 160 -6.05 14.59 -0.57
CA ALA A 160 -5.71 13.52 0.35
C ALA A 160 -4.38 12.81 0.02
N GLU A 161 -3.76 13.12 -1.14
CA GLU A 161 -2.57 12.42 -1.67
C GLU A 161 -2.78 10.89 -1.74
N THR A 162 -3.92 10.47 -2.31
CA THR A 162 -4.27 9.05 -2.47
C THR A 162 -4.60 8.65 -3.89
N ILE A 163 -4.28 7.41 -4.25
CA ILE A 163 -4.70 6.78 -5.51
C ILE A 163 -5.50 5.51 -5.18
N THR A 164 -6.64 5.32 -5.83
CA THR A 164 -7.43 4.09 -5.68
C THR A 164 -7.24 3.20 -6.90
N LEU A 165 -6.86 1.95 -6.66
CA LEU A 165 -6.77 0.88 -7.65
C LEU A 165 -7.80 -0.22 -7.33
N LEU A 166 -8.13 -1.01 -8.34
CA LEU A 166 -8.70 -2.34 -8.15
C LEU A 166 -7.62 -3.34 -8.52
N GLN A 167 -7.14 -4.09 -7.54
CA GLN A 167 -6.31 -5.26 -7.74
C GLN A 167 -7.22 -6.40 -8.19
N ARG A 168 -6.80 -7.12 -9.22
CA ARG A 168 -7.52 -8.28 -9.74
C ARG A 168 -6.62 -9.48 -9.71
N GLN A 169 -7.09 -10.56 -9.11
CA GLN A 169 -6.36 -11.81 -9.04
C GLN A 169 -6.45 -12.55 -10.37
N PHE A 170 -5.33 -13.12 -10.78
CA PHE A 170 -5.17 -13.93 -11.96
C PHE A 170 -4.40 -15.20 -11.59
N THR A 171 -5.07 -16.34 -11.74
CA THR A 171 -4.51 -17.65 -11.40
C THR A 171 -4.88 -18.60 -12.55
N ASP A 172 -3.92 -19.41 -13.00
CA ASP A 172 -4.11 -20.41 -14.06
C ASP A 172 -4.75 -19.89 -15.37
N GLY A 173 -4.42 -18.66 -15.78
CA GLY A 173 -4.89 -18.11 -17.04
C GLY A 173 -6.26 -17.41 -16.98
N VAL A 174 -6.89 -17.35 -15.80
CA VAL A 174 -8.23 -16.79 -15.61
C VAL A 174 -8.23 -15.73 -14.52
N THR A 175 -8.92 -14.62 -14.76
CA THR A 175 -9.19 -13.62 -13.72
C THR A 175 -10.29 -14.13 -12.80
N ASP A 176 -10.02 -14.19 -11.50
CA ASP A 176 -11.02 -14.49 -10.49
C ASP A 176 -11.56 -13.19 -9.88
N THR A 177 -12.69 -12.74 -10.41
CA THR A 177 -13.32 -11.50 -9.95
C THR A 177 -13.87 -11.57 -8.52
N SER A 178 -13.98 -12.76 -7.93
CA SER A 178 -14.43 -12.90 -6.54
C SER A 178 -13.35 -12.47 -5.53
N ASN A 179 -12.09 -12.42 -5.96
CA ASN A 179 -10.94 -11.99 -5.16
C ASN A 179 -10.44 -10.60 -5.57
N ASP A 180 -11.20 -9.87 -6.40
CA ASP A 180 -10.89 -8.47 -6.71
C ASP A 180 -10.99 -7.62 -5.44
N VAL A 181 -9.95 -6.84 -5.16
CA VAL A 181 -9.87 -6.00 -3.96
C VAL A 181 -9.57 -4.55 -4.31
N THR A 182 -10.25 -3.62 -3.64
CA THR A 182 -9.94 -2.19 -3.76
C THR A 182 -8.71 -1.89 -2.91
N VAL A 183 -7.77 -1.14 -3.50
CA VAL A 183 -6.51 -0.76 -2.85
C VAL A 183 -6.38 0.74 -2.87
N THR A 184 -6.14 1.34 -1.72
CA THR A 184 -5.83 2.76 -1.59
C THR A 184 -4.34 2.93 -1.34
N LEU A 185 -3.67 3.66 -2.21
CA LEU A 185 -2.27 3.99 -2.10
C LEU A 185 -2.17 5.34 -1.41
N HIS A 186 -1.48 5.37 -0.28
CA HIS A 186 -1.26 6.58 0.49
C HIS A 186 0.15 7.10 0.23
N PHE A 187 0.27 8.35 -0.22
CA PHE A 187 1.54 9.01 -0.50
C PHE A 187 1.96 9.98 0.62
N ASN A 188 1.01 10.39 1.46
CA ASN A 188 1.29 11.22 2.61
C ASN A 188 1.68 10.38 3.84
N ALA A 189 2.94 10.50 4.26
CA ALA A 189 3.51 9.71 5.35
C ALA A 189 2.74 9.83 6.68
N ALA A 190 2.20 11.01 6.99
CA ALA A 190 1.48 11.22 8.24
C ALA A 190 0.17 10.41 8.24
N THR A 191 -0.60 10.49 7.15
CA THR A 191 -1.86 9.72 7.02
C THR A 191 -1.61 8.23 6.90
N ALA A 192 -0.59 7.81 6.13
CA ALA A 192 -0.20 6.41 6.00
C ALA A 192 0.20 5.78 7.34
N SER A 193 0.90 6.53 8.19
CA SER A 193 1.32 6.07 9.53
C SER A 193 0.16 5.93 10.52
N ALA A 194 -0.97 6.60 10.26
CA ALA A 194 -2.16 6.54 11.10
C ALA A 194 -3.09 5.37 10.75
N LEU A 195 -2.84 4.68 9.63
CA LEU A 195 -3.62 3.51 9.22
C LEU A 195 -3.47 2.36 10.23
N THR A 196 -4.57 1.64 10.45
CA THR A 196 -4.67 0.48 11.35
C THR A 196 -5.08 -0.78 10.59
N TRP A 197 -5.19 -1.92 11.28
CA TRP A 197 -5.75 -3.16 10.72
C TRP A 197 -6.98 -3.61 11.48
N TYR A 198 -7.98 -4.11 10.77
CA TYR A 198 -9.14 -4.79 11.34
C TYR A 198 -9.03 -6.32 11.22
N TYR A 199 -9.73 -7.01 12.11
CA TYR A 199 -9.90 -8.47 12.11
C TYR A 199 -11.36 -8.83 11.87
#